data_AF-A0A5C7JFH8-F1
#
_entry.id   AF-A0A5C7JFH8-F1
#
_cell.length_a   1.000
_cell.length_b   1.000
_cell.length_c   1.000
_cell.angle_alpha   90.00
_cell.angle_beta   90.00
_cell.angle_gamma   90.00
#
_symmetry.space_group_name_H-M   'P 1'
#
loop_
_entity.id
_entity.type
_entity.pdbx_description
1 polymer ?
#
loop_
_entity_poly.entity_id
_entity_poly.type
_entity_poly.pdbx_seq_one_letter_code
_entity_poly.pdbx_strand_id
1 'polypeptide(L)'
;MKLIDFESYKENPSKPIGINRKHIKGIASAPVEMANPDTGELSLCTQVPKGRFIDNDTLQFKKVFNESLDTIKDFSTSAIKVWCYILNELPIRRDVVSIVVDDCKKFTGYASDVPIYRGIVELLEKEFIYRKVGSTTEYFINVNKYYNGDRTK
;
A
#
# COMPACT_ATOMS: atom_id res chain seq x y z
N MET A 1 24.98 6.98 -11.85
CA MET A 1 24.14 6.29 -12.85
C MET A 1 23.21 7.29 -13.53
N LYS A 2 22.85 7.08 -14.80
CA LYS A 2 21.86 7.90 -15.50
C LYS A 2 20.51 7.19 -15.48
N LEU A 3 19.42 7.94 -15.52
CA LEU A 3 18.05 7.43 -15.47
C LEU A 3 17.73 6.40 -16.59
N ILE A 4 18.42 6.54 -17.73
CA ILE A 4 18.24 5.72 -18.93
C ILE A 4 18.77 4.29 -18.75
N ASP A 5 19.70 4.07 -17.81
CA ASP A 5 20.36 2.78 -17.61
C ASP A 5 19.42 1.73 -16.98
N PHE A 6 18.29 2.15 -16.41
CA PHE A 6 17.33 1.26 -15.77
C PHE A 6 16.32 0.68 -16.75
N GLU A 7 16.06 -0.63 -16.61
CA GLU A 7 15.03 -1.34 -17.37
C GLU A 7 13.65 -0.71 -17.16
N SER A 8 12.88 -0.67 -18.25
CA SER A 8 11.50 -0.18 -18.25
C SER A 8 10.54 -1.35 -18.40
N TYR A 9 9.50 -1.37 -17.58
CA TYR A 9 8.54 -2.48 -17.52
C TYR A 9 7.17 -2.07 -18.03
N LYS A 10 6.44 -2.99 -18.68
CA LYS A 10 5.04 -2.75 -19.11
C LYS A 10 4.06 -2.95 -17.96
N GLU A 11 4.35 -3.92 -17.11
CA GLU A 11 3.58 -4.27 -15.91
C GLU A 11 4.51 -4.20 -14.71
N ASN A 12 3.95 -4.06 -13.50
CA ASN A 12 4.78 -3.97 -12.30
C ASN A 12 5.55 -5.28 -12.07
N PRO A 13 6.90 -5.23 -11.98
CA PRO A 13 7.68 -6.44 -11.73
C PRO A 13 7.50 -6.99 -10.31
N SER A 14 7.06 -6.15 -9.35
CA SER A 14 6.87 -6.57 -7.96
C SER A 14 5.55 -7.30 -7.75
N LYS A 15 5.59 -8.63 -7.77
CA LYS A 15 4.45 -9.46 -7.35
C LYS A 15 4.39 -9.51 -5.82
N PRO A 16 3.20 -9.41 -5.22
CA PRO A 16 3.08 -9.37 -3.76
C PRO A 16 3.41 -10.72 -3.12
N ILE A 17 4.39 -10.73 -2.21
CA ILE A 17 4.90 -11.93 -1.52
C ILE A 17 4.21 -12.07 -0.15
N GLY A 18 4.02 -13.31 0.31
CA GLY A 18 3.53 -13.60 1.67
C GLY A 18 2.03 -13.35 1.87
N ILE A 19 1.20 -13.60 0.85
CA ILE A 19 -0.26 -13.51 0.97
C ILE A 19 -0.81 -14.88 1.40
N ASN A 20 -1.37 -14.95 2.61
CA ASN A 20 -2.13 -16.10 3.10
C ASN A 20 -3.61 -15.74 3.23
N ARG A 21 -4.51 -16.58 2.71
CA ARG A 21 -5.95 -16.41 2.88
C ARG A 21 -6.37 -16.95 4.25
N LYS A 22 -6.62 -16.06 5.21
CA LYS A 22 -7.24 -16.45 6.48
C LYS A 22 -8.75 -16.39 6.34
N HIS A 23 -9.41 -17.56 6.30
CA HIS A 23 -10.86 -17.63 6.38
C HIS A 23 -11.28 -17.54 7.84
N ILE A 24 -11.84 -16.40 8.24
CA ILE A 24 -12.44 -16.23 9.56
C ILE A 24 -13.91 -16.62 9.42
N LYS A 25 -14.27 -17.85 9.81
CA LYS A 25 -15.68 -18.20 10.02
C LYS A 25 -16.15 -17.39 11.23
N GLY A 26 -17.17 -16.54 11.05
CA GLY A 26 -17.90 -16.01 12.18
C GLY A 26 -18.38 -17.19 13.03
N ILE A 27 -18.28 -17.08 14.36
CA ILE A 27 -18.89 -18.07 15.25
C ILE A 27 -20.39 -17.98 14.98
N ALA A 28 -20.90 -18.89 14.15
CA ALA A 28 -22.32 -19.16 14.10
C ALA A 28 -22.66 -19.68 15.50
N SER A 29 -23.44 -18.90 16.23
CA SER A 29 -24.08 -19.39 17.45
C SER A 29 -24.80 -20.69 17.08
N ALA A 30 -24.58 -21.75 17.85
CA ALA A 30 -25.37 -22.96 17.69
C ALA A 30 -26.86 -22.58 17.83
N PRO A 31 -27.74 -23.10 16.97
CA PRO A 31 -29.17 -22.80 17.07
C PRO A 31 -29.65 -23.16 18.48
N VAL A 32 -30.30 -22.22 19.14
CA VAL A 32 -30.86 -22.44 20.48
C VAL A 32 -32.29 -22.92 20.29
N GLU A 33 -32.57 -24.12 20.77
CA GLU A 33 -33.94 -24.65 20.84
C GLU A 33 -34.67 -23.91 21.97
N MET A 34 -35.72 -23.18 21.60
CA MET A 34 -36.58 -22.48 22.55
C MET A 34 -37.93 -23.18 22.57
N ALA A 35 -38.34 -23.69 23.73
CA ALA A 35 -39.66 -24.27 23.94
C ALA A 35 -40.58 -23.24 24.60
N ASN A 36 -41.77 -23.00 24.02
CA ASN A 36 -42.79 -22.17 24.65
C ASN A 36 -43.53 -23.00 25.72
N PRO A 37 -43.45 -22.64 27.01
CA PRO A 37 -44.02 -23.45 28.10
C PRO A 37 -45.55 -23.59 28.06
N ASP A 38 -46.27 -22.68 27.40
CA ASP A 38 -47.74 -22.69 27.34
C ASP A 38 -48.30 -23.48 26.15
N THR A 39 -47.58 -23.54 25.02
CA THR A 39 -48.05 -24.20 23.78
C THR A 39 -47.28 -25.47 23.42
N GLY A 40 -46.13 -25.73 24.04
CA GLY A 40 -45.28 -26.90 23.75
C GLY A 40 -44.58 -26.86 22.39
N GLU A 41 -44.67 -25.75 21.65
CA GLU A 41 -44.03 -25.59 20.36
C GLU A 41 -42.52 -25.32 20.50
N LEU A 42 -41.72 -26.03 19.70
CA LEU A 42 -40.26 -25.88 19.62
C LEU A 42 -39.91 -24.92 18.49
N SER A 43 -39.25 -23.82 18.82
CA SER A 43 -38.73 -22.85 17.87
C SER A 43 -37.20 -22.89 17.83
N LEU A 44 -36.63 -23.10 16.64
CA LEU A 44 -35.19 -23.01 16.38
C LEU A 44 -34.81 -21.55 16.17
N CYS A 45 -34.16 -20.94 17.15
CA CYS A 45 -33.74 -19.55 17.06
C CYS A 45 -32.23 -19.47 16.77
N THR A 46 -31.87 -18.91 15.62
CA THR A 46 -30.46 -18.63 15.28
C THR A 46 -30.12 -17.25 15.83
N GLN A 47 -29.20 -17.16 16.81
CA GLN A 47 -28.81 -15.85 17.31
C GLN A 47 -27.97 -15.13 16.25
N VAL A 48 -28.50 -14.03 15.70
CA VAL A 48 -27.71 -13.16 14.83
C VAL A 48 -26.52 -12.63 15.64
N PRO A 49 -25.26 -12.82 15.21
CA PRO A 49 -24.11 -12.34 15.94
C PRO A 49 -24.24 -10.83 16.15
N LYS A 50 -24.15 -10.38 17.42
CA LYS A 50 -24.20 -8.95 17.77
C LYS A 50 -23.13 -8.22 16.98
N GLY A 51 -23.52 -7.19 16.22
CA GLY A 51 -22.60 -6.32 15.52
C GLY A 51 -21.58 -5.74 16.50
N ARG A 52 -20.29 -5.94 16.22
CA ARG A 52 -19.20 -5.39 17.03
C ARG A 52 -18.82 -4.05 16.44
N PHE A 53 -18.87 -2.99 17.25
CA PHE A 53 -18.22 -1.73 16.91
C PHE A 53 -16.71 -1.94 17.01
N ILE A 54 -16.01 -1.61 15.91
CA ILE A 54 -14.55 -1.65 15.84
C ILE A 54 -14.13 -0.22 15.54
N ASP A 55 -13.27 0.33 16.39
CA ASP A 55 -12.67 1.63 16.14
C ASP A 55 -11.83 1.54 14.87
N ASN A 56 -12.03 2.48 13.95
CA ASN A 56 -11.33 2.53 12.68
C ASN A 56 -10.54 3.84 12.59
N ASP A 57 -9.30 3.77 12.12
CA ASP A 57 -8.51 4.94 11.80
C ASP A 57 -9.15 5.74 10.67
N THR A 58 -9.49 6.99 10.96
CA THR A 58 -10.07 7.93 9.98
C THR A 58 -9.01 8.69 9.18
N LEU A 59 -7.77 8.69 9.66
CA LEU A 59 -6.64 9.35 9.01
C LEU A 59 -6.11 8.54 7.84
N GLN A 60 -5.57 9.24 6.84
CA GLN A 60 -4.91 8.60 5.70
C GLN A 60 -3.53 8.11 6.10
N PHE A 61 -3.28 6.81 5.95
CA PHE A 61 -1.97 6.21 6.17
C PHE A 61 -1.57 5.36 4.96
N LYS A 62 -0.26 5.17 4.83
CA LYS A 62 0.35 4.27 3.85
C LYS A 62 1.14 3.22 4.60
N LYS A 63 1.16 2.00 4.08
CA LYS A 63 1.83 0.87 4.76
C LYS A 63 3.24 0.71 4.23
N VAL A 64 4.18 0.52 5.14
CA VAL A 64 5.60 0.27 4.86
C VAL A 64 5.98 -1.02 5.57
N PHE A 65 6.69 -1.92 4.88
CA PHE A 65 7.13 -3.19 5.45
C PHE A 65 8.42 -3.02 6.25
N ASN A 66 8.54 -3.72 7.38
CA ASN A 66 9.71 -3.61 8.27
C ASN A 66 11.04 -3.93 7.56
N GLU A 67 11.04 -4.90 6.64
CA GLU A 67 12.22 -5.28 5.84
C GLU A 67 12.77 -4.11 5.01
N SER A 68 11.92 -3.14 4.66
CA SER A 68 12.34 -1.96 3.91
C SER A 68 13.01 -0.89 4.78
N LEU A 69 12.86 -0.94 6.11
CA LEU A 69 13.38 0.08 7.03
C LEU A 69 14.91 0.12 7.04
N ASP A 70 15.57 -1.03 6.95
CA ASP A 70 17.03 -1.11 6.87
C ASP A 70 17.54 -0.36 5.64
N THR A 71 16.83 -0.49 4.51
CA THR A 71 17.19 0.22 3.28
C THR A 71 16.87 1.72 3.36
N ILE A 72 15.74 2.10 3.99
CA ILE A 72 15.32 3.50 4.16
C ILE A 72 16.31 4.28 5.03
N LYS A 73 16.88 3.64 6.06
CA LYS A 73 17.87 4.27 6.95
C LYS A 73 19.08 4.82 6.19
N ASP A 74 19.50 4.12 5.14
CA ASP A 74 20.69 4.48 4.35
C ASP A 74 20.37 5.39 3.16
N PHE A 75 19.15 5.94 3.07
CA PHE A 75 18.78 6.86 2.00
C PHE A 75 19.47 8.22 2.14
N SER A 76 19.86 8.81 1.01
CA SER A 76 20.21 10.22 1.00
C SER A 76 19.02 11.12 1.35
N THR A 77 19.29 12.33 1.82
CA THR A 77 18.25 13.33 2.09
C THR A 77 17.38 13.61 0.87
N SER A 78 17.97 13.62 -0.33
CA SER A 78 17.24 13.74 -1.60
C SER A 78 16.27 12.57 -1.81
N ALA A 79 16.73 11.33 -1.62
CA ALA A 79 15.90 10.14 -1.82
C ALA A 79 14.74 10.08 -0.82
N ILE A 80 14.98 10.39 0.46
CA ILE A 80 13.93 10.45 1.50
C ILE A 80 12.87 11.48 1.12
N LYS A 81 13.27 12.69 0.74
CA LYS A 81 12.32 13.75 0.37
C LYS A 81 11.48 13.39 -0.85
N VAL A 82 12.09 12.82 -1.89
CA VAL A 82 11.39 12.34 -3.09
C VAL A 82 10.47 11.18 -2.75
N TRP A 83 10.89 10.27 -1.87
CA TRP A 83 10.05 9.16 -1.41
C TRP A 83 8.85 9.64 -0.60
N CYS A 84 9.02 10.64 0.27
CA CYS A 84 7.90 11.27 0.96
C CYS A 84 6.89 11.90 0.00
N TYR A 85 7.36 12.53 -1.09
CA TYR A 85 6.49 13.03 -2.15
C TYR A 85 5.73 11.87 -2.83
N ILE A 86 6.41 10.77 -3.17
CA ILE A 86 5.77 9.57 -3.73
C ILE A 86 4.68 9.03 -2.79
N LEU A 87 4.95 8.94 -1.49
CA LEU A 87 3.96 8.49 -0.49
C LEU A 87 2.77 9.45 -0.37
N ASN A 88 2.96 10.75 -0.65
CA ASN A 88 1.87 11.71 -0.68
C ASN A 88 0.97 11.49 -1.90
N GLU A 89 1.56 11.32 -3.08
CA GLU A 89 0.87 11.20 -4.37
C GLU A 89 0.36 9.79 -4.68
N LEU A 90 0.75 8.77 -3.89
CA LEU A 90 0.40 7.37 -4.16
C LEU A 90 -1.12 7.13 -4.04
N PRO A 91 -1.81 6.81 -5.15
CA PRO A 91 -3.25 6.58 -5.13
C PRO A 91 -3.63 5.30 -4.38
N ILE A 92 -4.84 5.27 -3.81
CA ILE A 92 -5.37 4.09 -3.13
C ILE A 92 -5.53 2.94 -4.13
N ARG A 93 -5.03 1.74 -3.77
CA ARG A 93 -5.11 0.50 -4.57
C ARG A 93 -4.48 0.62 -5.96
N ARG A 94 -3.51 1.52 -6.12
CA ARG A 94 -2.70 1.61 -7.32
C ARG A 94 -1.24 1.36 -6.98
N ASP A 95 -0.58 0.71 -7.90
CA ASP A 95 0.83 0.39 -7.87
C ASP A 95 1.67 1.30 -8.79
N VAL A 96 1.03 2.33 -9.35
CA VAL A 96 1.64 3.37 -10.19
C VAL A 96 1.53 4.71 -9.48
N VAL A 97 2.63 5.47 -9.51
CA VAL A 97 2.70 6.85 -9.05
C VAL A 97 3.21 7.76 -10.17
N SER A 98 2.68 8.98 -10.25
CA SER A 98 3.17 10.01 -11.16
C SER A 98 4.12 10.94 -10.42
N ILE A 99 5.36 11.04 -10.90
CA ILE A 99 6.40 11.90 -10.33
C ILE A 99 6.63 13.08 -11.27
N VAL A 100 5.83 14.14 -11.10
CA VAL A 100 6.03 15.41 -11.82
C VAL A 100 7.15 16.18 -11.14
N VAL A 101 8.24 16.43 -11.86
CA VAL A 101 9.46 17.06 -11.29
C VAL A 101 9.16 18.44 -10.72
N ASP A 102 8.32 19.23 -11.38
CA ASP A 102 7.94 20.58 -10.93
C ASP A 102 7.18 20.54 -9.59
N ASP A 103 6.26 19.58 -9.42
CA ASP A 103 5.50 19.44 -8.17
C ASP A 103 6.33 18.82 -7.06
N CYS A 104 7.17 17.83 -7.39
CA CYS A 104 8.15 17.28 -6.47
C CYS A 104 9.11 18.38 -5.97
N LYS A 105 9.49 19.33 -6.83
CA LYS A 105 10.34 20.46 -6.47
C LYS A 105 9.66 21.39 -5.47
N LYS A 106 8.40 21.74 -5.71
CA LYS A 106 7.58 22.52 -4.77
C LYS A 106 7.44 21.82 -3.42
N PHE A 107 7.18 20.51 -3.44
CA PHE A 107 7.02 19.72 -2.21
C PHE A 107 8.32 19.61 -1.40
N THR A 108 9.44 19.37 -2.07
CA THR A 108 10.73 19.12 -1.41
C THR A 108 11.49 20.40 -1.02
N GLY A 109 11.11 21.54 -1.61
CA GLY A 109 11.72 22.85 -1.40
C GLY A 109 13.08 23.02 -2.10
N TYR A 110 13.38 22.21 -3.11
CA TYR A 110 14.64 22.33 -3.86
C TYR A 110 14.58 23.42 -4.93
N ALA A 111 15.68 24.16 -5.13
CA ALA A 111 15.78 25.18 -6.17
C ALA A 111 16.13 24.61 -7.55
N SER A 112 16.73 23.42 -7.59
CA SER A 112 17.19 22.75 -8.80
C SER A 112 16.59 21.36 -8.92
N ASP A 113 16.54 20.83 -10.13
CA ASP A 113 15.94 19.54 -10.45
C ASP A 113 16.94 18.39 -10.23
N VAL A 114 18.24 18.71 -10.22
CA VAL A 114 19.35 17.76 -9.99
C VAL A 114 19.16 16.88 -8.73
N PRO A 115 18.85 17.42 -7.53
CA PRO A 115 18.61 16.58 -6.35
C PRO A 115 17.41 15.66 -6.48
N ILE A 116 16.39 16.05 -7.25
CA ILE A 116 15.19 15.22 -7.49
C ILE A 116 15.58 14.03 -8.34
N TYR A 117 16.24 14.25 -9.48
CA TYR A 117 16.70 13.15 -10.34
C TYR A 117 17.68 12.23 -9.61
N ARG A 118 18.57 12.77 -8.77
CA ARG A 118 19.46 11.95 -7.94
C ARG A 118 18.68 11.07 -6.96
N GLY A 119 17.63 11.61 -6.33
CA GLY A 119 16.74 10.84 -5.47
C GLY A 119 15.98 9.74 -6.23
N ILE A 120 15.46 10.05 -7.42
CA ILE A 120 14.78 9.05 -8.28
C ILE A 120 15.75 7.92 -8.67
N VAL A 121 16.98 8.25 -9.07
CA VAL A 121 18.00 7.24 -9.39
C VAL A 121 18.27 6.34 -8.19
N GLU A 122 18.46 6.90 -7.00
CA GLU A 122 18.71 6.10 -5.79
C GLU A 122 17.51 5.20 -5.43
N LEU A 123 16.28 5.68 -5.63
CA LEU A 123 15.07 4.88 -5.42
C LEU A 123 14.93 3.74 -6.44
N LEU A 124 15.40 3.94 -7.67
CA LEU A 124 15.50 2.89 -8.69
C LEU A 124 16.59 1.87 -8.33
N GLU A 125 17.77 2.32 -7.92
CA GLU A 125 18.90 1.45 -7.50
C GLU A 125 18.52 0.56 -6.32
N LYS A 126 17.76 1.11 -5.36
CA LYS A 126 17.31 0.39 -4.18
C LYS A 126 15.96 -0.31 -4.39
N GLU A 127 15.43 -0.39 -5.60
CA GLU A 127 14.20 -1.10 -5.96
C GLU A 127 12.96 -0.65 -5.16
N PHE A 128 12.84 0.63 -4.84
CA PHE A 128 11.62 1.22 -4.27
C PHE A 128 10.61 1.62 -5.34
N ILE A 129 11.11 1.93 -6.53
CA ILE A 129 10.31 2.23 -7.72
C ILE A 129 10.90 1.52 -8.94
N TYR A 130 10.11 1.36 -9.99
CA TYR A 130 10.52 0.85 -11.29
C TYR A 130 10.00 1.76 -12.40
N ARG A 131 10.73 1.84 -13.52
CA ARG A 131 10.31 2.65 -14.66
C ARG A 131 9.18 1.97 -15.42
N LYS A 132 8.19 2.76 -15.84
CA LYS A 132 7.09 2.30 -16.70
C LYS A 132 7.42 2.57 -18.18
N VAL A 133 7.19 1.59 -19.04
CA VAL A 133 7.35 1.74 -20.50
C VAL A 133 6.33 2.76 -21.02
N GLY A 134 6.81 3.67 -21.86
CA GLY A 134 5.95 4.66 -22.54
C GLY A 134 5.60 5.90 -21.70
N SER A 135 6.17 6.04 -20.49
CA SER A 135 6.01 7.24 -19.67
C SER A 135 7.33 7.68 -19.04
N THR A 136 7.58 8.98 -19.04
CA THR A 136 8.75 9.60 -18.38
C THR A 136 8.47 9.96 -16.93
N THR A 137 7.19 10.08 -16.59
CA THR A 137 6.71 10.65 -15.33
C THR A 137 6.09 9.58 -14.44
N GLU A 138 5.58 8.49 -15.01
CA GLU A 138 4.97 7.41 -14.24
C GLU A 138 5.98 6.32 -13.87
N TYR A 139 5.88 5.86 -12.63
CA TYR A 139 6.73 4.81 -12.07
C TYR A 139 5.86 3.78 -11.36
N PHE A 140 6.25 2.52 -11.44
CA PHE A 140 5.68 1.47 -10.59
C PHE A 140 6.32 1.55 -9.20
N ILE A 141 5.53 1.30 -8.16
CA ILE A 141 6.03 1.15 -6.79
C ILE A 141 6.31 -0.31 -6.48
N ASN A 142 7.27 -0.54 -5.58
CA ASN A 142 7.48 -1.87 -5.04
C ASN A 142 6.45 -2.19 -3.94
N VAL A 143 5.41 -2.95 -4.30
CA VAL A 143 4.32 -3.36 -3.39
C VAL A 143 4.78 -4.23 -2.22
N ASN A 144 6.00 -4.77 -2.26
CA ASN A 144 6.61 -5.51 -1.15
C ASN A 144 7.38 -4.61 -0.18
N LYS A 145 7.61 -3.33 -0.52
CA LYS A 145 8.24 -2.34 0.36
C LYS A 145 7.22 -1.37 0.96
N TYR A 146 6.33 -0.86 0.12
CA TYR A 146 5.25 0.04 0.58
C TYR A 146 4.06 0.00 -0.37
N TYR A 147 2.87 0.31 0.14
CA TYR A 147 1.64 0.36 -0.65
C TYR A 147 0.54 1.18 0.03
N ASN A 148 -0.46 1.59 -0.74
CA ASN A 148 -1.65 2.28 -0.25
C ASN A 148 -2.90 1.42 -0.47
N GLY A 149 -3.53 0.94 0.61
CA GLY A 149 -4.77 0.17 0.56
C GLY A 149 -4.57 -1.34 0.41
N ASP A 150 -4.75 -1.88 -0.79
CA ASP A 150 -4.71 -3.32 -1.09
C ASP A 150 -3.63 -3.61 -2.14
N ARG A 151 -2.80 -4.63 -1.88
CA ARG A 151 -1.69 -5.05 -2.75
C ARG A 151 -2.04 -6.22 -3.69
N THR A 152 -3.26 -6.75 -3.60
CA THR A 152 -3.71 -7.96 -4.31
C THR A 152 -4.59 -7.69 -5.52
N LYS A 153 -4.79 -6.43 -5.87
CA LYS A 153 -5.73 -5.96 -6.90
C LYS A 153 -5.01 -5.42 -8.11
#